data_AF-A0A939JVB8-F1
#
_entry.id   AF-A0A939JVB8-F1
#
_cell.length_a   1.000
_cell.length_b   1.000
_cell.length_c   1.000
_cell.angle_alpha   90.00
_cell.angle_beta   90.00
_cell.angle_gamma   90.00
#
_symmetry.space_group_name_H-M   'P 1'
#
loop_
_entity.id
_entity.type
_entity.pdbx_description
1 polymer ?
#
loop_
_entity_poly.entity_id
_entity_poly.type
_entity_poly.pdbx_seq_one_letter_code
_entity_poly.pdbx_strand_id
1 'polypeptide(L)'
;MAYLLFIDESGTDNVSPYEVLAGVAIEDKNLWKLIKEIHLLEIRLFGIRYKQSVGDEIKAKKFLKTKVFRLAKQGQLAHLDPFQKSELVKSCLLTGESTTKDELTAMAQAKLDYVDQVLKLCDKYGCKIFASILLRKLENNELNVSYLRKDYIYLFERFFYFLEDCQHEQQGIIVFDELDKTRSYTIINQMDTYFKRTEKGILRSTLVLPEPFFVHSDLTTGVQLADLVAYIISWGLRLKRMTKERRAELDTLSKLVKQMSYITERVFNGEKQRTSSIALIENKKGNASFPIKASEPETDPIQ
;
A
#
# COMPACT_ATOMS: atom_id res chain seq x y z
N MET A 1 18.08 -1.48 15.24
CA MET A 1 16.74 -2.01 14.90
C MET A 1 16.40 -1.51 13.50
N ALA A 2 15.60 -2.23 12.72
CA ALA A 2 15.34 -1.86 11.33
C ALA A 2 13.85 -1.65 11.04
N TYR A 3 13.55 -0.79 10.06
CA TYR A 3 12.24 -0.68 9.44
C TYR A 3 12.25 -1.35 8.08
N LEU A 4 11.28 -2.23 7.83
CA LEU A 4 11.05 -2.80 6.52
C LEU A 4 9.98 -1.98 5.82
N LEU A 5 10.27 -1.52 4.60
CA LEU A 5 9.33 -0.84 3.72
C LEU A 5 8.94 -1.80 2.59
N PHE A 6 7.75 -2.39 2.72
CA PHE A 6 7.16 -3.24 1.68
C PHE A 6 6.50 -2.37 0.63
N ILE A 7 6.83 -2.56 -0.64
CA ILE A 7 6.38 -1.71 -1.74
C ILE A 7 5.63 -2.54 -2.78
N ASP A 8 4.51 -2.00 -3.26
CA ASP A 8 3.78 -2.51 -4.41
C ASP A 8 3.21 -1.36 -5.26
N GLU A 9 2.85 -1.67 -6.50
CA GLU A 9 2.27 -0.76 -7.48
C GLU A 9 0.82 -1.12 -7.81
N SER A 10 -0.06 -0.11 -7.88
CA SER A 10 -1.42 -0.26 -8.39
C SER A 10 -1.64 0.65 -9.60
N GLY A 11 -2.39 0.14 -10.58
CA GLY A 11 -2.95 0.93 -11.69
C GLY A 11 -2.20 0.90 -13.02
N THR A 12 -1.23 0.00 -13.13
CA THR A 12 -0.54 -0.37 -14.38
C THR A 12 -1.47 -1.08 -15.39
N ASP A 13 -2.68 -1.46 -14.98
CA ASP A 13 -3.63 -2.27 -15.74
C ASP A 13 -4.55 -1.48 -16.69
N ASN A 14 -4.26 -0.20 -16.96
CA ASN A 14 -5.09 0.73 -17.74
C ASN A 14 -6.51 1.00 -17.20
N VAL A 15 -7.03 0.21 -16.26
CA VAL A 15 -8.37 0.37 -15.69
C VAL A 15 -8.37 1.31 -14.49
N SER A 16 -7.36 1.25 -13.64
CA SER A 16 -7.33 2.07 -12.44
C SER A 16 -7.18 3.56 -12.75
N PRO A 17 -7.81 4.46 -11.98
CA PRO A 17 -7.89 5.89 -12.28
C PRO A 17 -6.53 6.58 -12.16
N TYR A 18 -5.67 6.10 -11.26
CA TYR A 18 -4.32 6.61 -11.03
C TYR A 18 -3.33 5.47 -10.85
N GLU A 19 -2.11 5.69 -11.31
CA GLU A 19 -0.96 4.86 -10.96
C GLU A 19 -0.44 5.29 -9.59
N VAL A 20 -0.21 4.31 -8.73
CA VAL A 20 0.21 4.53 -7.34
C VAL A 20 1.35 3.58 -7.03
N LEU A 21 2.48 4.13 -6.62
CA LEU A 21 3.52 3.40 -5.93
C LEU A 21 3.27 3.58 -4.43
N ALA A 22 2.95 2.51 -3.70
CA ALA A 22 2.68 2.59 -2.27
C ALA A 22 3.64 1.73 -1.46
N GLY A 23 3.90 2.16 -0.23
CA GLY A 23 4.75 1.48 0.72
C GLY A 23 4.12 1.39 2.10
N VAL A 24 4.33 0.26 2.78
CA VAL A 24 3.98 0.05 4.19
C VAL A 24 5.26 -0.19 4.97
N ALA A 25 5.62 0.76 5.83
CA ALA A 25 6.76 0.65 6.72
C ALA A 25 6.35 0.07 8.07
N ILE A 26 7.13 -0.86 8.60
CA ILE A 26 6.95 -1.45 9.93
C ILE A 26 8.30 -1.79 10.55
N GLU A 27 8.40 -1.60 11.86
CA GLU A 27 9.57 -1.98 12.63
C GLU A 27 9.71 -3.51 12.74
N ASP A 28 10.93 -4.02 12.58
CA ASP A 28 11.27 -5.45 12.63
C ASP A 28 10.68 -6.18 13.84
N LYS A 29 10.75 -5.60 15.05
CA LYS A 29 10.23 -6.18 16.31
C LYS A 29 8.72 -6.37 16.33
N ASN A 30 7.99 -5.65 15.48
CA ASN A 30 6.52 -5.70 15.39
C ASN A 30 6.03 -6.54 14.21
N LEU A 31 6.84 -6.73 13.17
CA LEU A 31 6.46 -7.44 11.95
C LEU A 31 5.92 -8.85 12.23
N TRP A 32 6.64 -9.67 12.99
CA TRP A 32 6.17 -11.04 13.27
C TRP A 32 4.89 -11.07 14.11
N LYS A 33 4.70 -10.10 15.01
CA LYS A 33 3.48 -10.01 15.83
C LYS A 33 2.27 -9.67 14.95
N LEU A 34 2.44 -8.69 14.04
CA LEU A 34 1.42 -8.33 13.05
C LEU A 34 1.06 -9.53 12.17
N ILE A 35 2.05 -10.23 11.60
CA ILE A 35 1.84 -11.41 10.74
C ILE A 35 1.01 -12.47 11.47
N LYS A 36 1.35 -12.78 12.73
CA LYS A 36 0.59 -13.75 13.53
C LYS A 36 -0.87 -13.32 13.75
N GLU A 37 -1.12 -12.04 14.05
CA GLU A 37 -2.49 -11.56 14.24
C GLU A 37 -3.30 -11.56 12.93
N ILE A 38 -2.68 -11.25 11.79
CA ILE A 38 -3.32 -11.38 10.47
C ILE A 38 -3.66 -12.84 10.17
N HIS A 39 -2.76 -13.77 10.48
CA HIS A 39 -2.99 -15.21 10.30
C HIS A 39 -4.16 -15.72 11.16
N LEU A 40 -4.27 -15.25 12.41
CA LEU A 40 -5.39 -15.57 13.28
C LEU A 40 -6.70 -14.94 12.80
N LEU A 41 -6.62 -13.73 12.23
CA LEU A 41 -7.76 -13.05 11.62
C LEU A 41 -8.29 -13.82 10.41
N GLU A 42 -7.42 -14.37 9.56
CA GLU A 42 -7.83 -15.25 8.45
C GLU A 42 -8.65 -16.43 8.98
N ILE A 43 -8.15 -17.13 10.01
CA ILE A 43 -8.85 -18.30 10.57
C ILE A 43 -10.20 -17.88 11.17
N ARG A 44 -10.25 -16.73 11.85
CA ARG A 44 -11.50 -16.23 12.48
C ARG A 44 -12.58 -15.87 11.46
N LEU A 45 -12.19 -15.29 10.32
CA LEU A 45 -13.13 -14.79 9.32
C LEU A 45 -13.46 -15.82 8.23
N PHE A 46 -12.47 -16.62 7.83
CA PHE A 46 -12.58 -17.58 6.73
C PHE A 46 -12.69 -19.03 7.21
N GLY A 47 -12.51 -19.30 8.50
CA GLY A 47 -12.48 -20.65 9.08
C GLY A 47 -11.21 -21.44 8.76
N ILE A 48 -10.35 -20.90 7.88
CA ILE A 48 -9.15 -21.53 7.35
C ILE A 48 -8.11 -20.47 6.99
N ARG A 49 -6.87 -20.90 6.75
CA ARG A 49 -5.84 -20.06 6.14
C ARG A 49 -6.10 -19.94 4.65
N TYR A 50 -6.45 -18.74 4.19
CA TYR A 50 -6.97 -18.52 2.83
C TYR A 50 -6.01 -19.07 1.77
N LYS A 51 -4.73 -18.70 1.86
CA LYS A 51 -3.71 -19.16 0.91
C LYS A 51 -3.51 -20.68 0.94
N GLN A 52 -3.36 -21.25 2.13
CA GLN A 52 -3.03 -22.67 2.29
C GLN A 52 -4.16 -23.58 1.82
N SER A 53 -5.40 -23.13 1.91
CA SER A 53 -6.57 -23.96 1.61
C SER A 53 -7.14 -23.73 0.21
N VAL A 54 -7.06 -22.51 -0.33
CA VAL A 54 -7.65 -22.16 -1.63
C VAL A 54 -6.61 -22.22 -2.75
N GLY A 55 -5.31 -22.20 -2.42
CA GLY A 55 -4.23 -22.10 -3.41
C GLY A 55 -4.17 -20.73 -4.09
N ASP A 56 -4.89 -19.74 -3.57
CA ASP A 56 -5.00 -18.40 -4.13
C ASP A 56 -4.55 -17.34 -3.13
N GLU A 57 -4.00 -16.24 -3.64
CA GLU A 57 -3.54 -15.12 -2.85
C GLU A 57 -4.68 -14.15 -2.56
N ILE A 58 -4.66 -13.56 -1.36
CA ILE A 58 -5.50 -12.41 -1.04
C ILE A 58 -4.98 -11.20 -1.83
N LYS A 59 -5.69 -10.84 -2.89
CA LYS A 59 -5.42 -9.62 -3.67
C LYS A 59 -6.50 -8.56 -3.41
N ALA A 60 -6.08 -7.30 -3.29
CA ALA A 60 -6.96 -6.15 -3.11
C ALA A 60 -8.04 -6.08 -4.18
N LYS A 61 -7.66 -6.26 -5.45
CA LYS A 61 -8.59 -6.30 -6.58
C LYS A 61 -9.63 -7.42 -6.50
N LYS A 62 -9.38 -8.50 -5.75
CA LYS A 62 -10.36 -9.59 -5.55
C LYS A 62 -11.29 -9.29 -4.37
N PHE A 63 -10.76 -8.73 -3.29
CA PHE A 63 -11.48 -8.48 -2.05
C PHE A 63 -12.31 -7.19 -2.09
N LEU A 64 -11.85 -6.18 -2.82
CA LEU A 64 -12.48 -4.86 -2.90
C LEU A 64 -13.21 -4.61 -4.22
N LYS A 65 -13.57 -5.66 -4.97
CA LYS A 65 -14.38 -5.54 -6.20
C LYS A 65 -15.76 -4.97 -5.89
N THR A 66 -16.33 -4.15 -6.77
CA THR A 66 -17.70 -3.59 -6.61
C THR A 66 -18.75 -4.68 -6.38
N LYS A 67 -18.61 -5.85 -7.02
CA LYS A 67 -19.48 -7.02 -6.77
C LYS A 67 -19.43 -7.49 -5.31
N VAL A 68 -18.28 -7.42 -4.64
CA VAL A 68 -18.15 -7.81 -3.22
C VAL A 68 -19.00 -6.89 -2.34
N PHE A 69 -18.89 -5.57 -2.52
CA PHE A 69 -19.72 -4.59 -1.80
C PHE A 69 -21.22 -4.80 -2.04
N ARG A 70 -21.60 -5.12 -3.28
CA ARG A 70 -22.98 -5.44 -3.61
C ARG A 70 -23.45 -6.70 -2.87
N LEU A 71 -22.71 -7.80 -2.96
CA LEU A 71 -23.04 -9.07 -2.30
C LEU A 71 -23.12 -8.92 -0.77
N ALA A 72 -22.19 -8.17 -0.16
CA ALA A 72 -22.17 -7.94 1.28
C ALA A 72 -23.45 -7.24 1.82
N LYS A 73 -24.17 -6.51 0.94
CA LYS A 73 -25.42 -5.81 1.26
C LYS A 73 -26.69 -6.63 0.96
N GLN A 74 -26.59 -7.83 0.38
CA GLN A 74 -27.76 -8.58 -0.15
C GLN A 74 -28.52 -9.41 0.88
N GLY A 75 -27.96 -9.62 2.07
CA GLY A 75 -28.54 -10.47 3.10
C GLY A 75 -28.13 -10.03 4.50
N GLN A 76 -29.08 -10.07 5.43
CA GLN A 76 -28.87 -9.72 6.82
C GLN A 76 -28.44 -10.97 7.61
N LEU A 77 -27.15 -11.27 7.62
CA LEU A 77 -26.58 -12.35 8.43
C LEU A 77 -26.32 -11.91 9.89
N ALA A 78 -26.89 -10.79 10.34
CA ALA A 78 -26.65 -10.22 11.67
C ALA A 78 -27.10 -11.14 12.82
N HIS A 79 -28.02 -12.06 12.55
CA HIS A 79 -28.51 -13.03 13.52
C HIS A 79 -27.55 -14.21 13.75
N LEU A 80 -26.62 -14.46 12.82
CA LEU A 80 -25.62 -15.52 12.95
C LEU A 80 -24.46 -15.06 13.84
N ASP A 81 -23.99 -15.96 14.68
CA ASP A 81 -22.77 -15.74 15.45
C ASP A 81 -21.51 -15.76 14.55
N PRO A 82 -20.35 -15.29 15.04
CA PRO A 82 -19.12 -15.27 14.25
C PRO A 82 -18.65 -16.64 13.75
N PHE A 83 -18.88 -17.71 14.52
CA PHE A 83 -18.48 -19.06 14.14
C PHE A 83 -19.34 -19.60 12.99
N GLN A 84 -20.66 -19.43 13.07
CA GLN A 84 -21.60 -19.79 12.02
C GLN A 84 -21.28 -19.05 10.70
N LYS A 85 -20.97 -17.76 10.77
CA LYS A 85 -20.53 -16.99 9.60
C LYS A 85 -19.24 -17.55 9.02
N SER A 86 -18.25 -17.84 9.87
CA SER A 86 -16.97 -18.41 9.45
C SER A 86 -17.15 -19.77 8.76
N GLU A 87 -18.09 -20.61 9.21
CA GLU A 87 -18.38 -21.90 8.56
C GLU A 87 -19.05 -21.73 7.20
N LEU A 88 -19.96 -20.76 7.02
CA LEU A 88 -20.51 -20.42 5.70
C LEU A 88 -19.43 -19.94 4.74
N VAL A 89 -18.51 -19.11 5.23
CA VAL A 89 -17.38 -18.59 4.45
C VAL A 89 -16.45 -19.73 4.03
N LYS A 90 -16.11 -20.62 4.97
CA LYS A 90 -15.30 -21.80 4.73
C LYS A 90 -15.95 -22.73 3.71
N SER A 91 -17.25 -23.01 3.87
CA SER A 91 -18.04 -23.76 2.89
C SER A 91 -17.89 -23.13 1.52
N CYS A 92 -18.16 -21.82 1.40
CA CYS A 92 -18.03 -21.07 0.15
C CYS A 92 -16.65 -21.20 -0.53
N LEU A 93 -15.56 -21.31 0.23
CA LEU A 93 -14.22 -21.49 -0.32
C LEU A 93 -13.99 -22.90 -0.86
N LEU A 94 -14.64 -23.91 -0.28
CA LEU A 94 -14.42 -25.32 -0.58
C LEU A 94 -15.39 -25.86 -1.64
N THR A 95 -16.64 -25.39 -1.70
CA THR A 95 -17.69 -25.91 -2.61
C THR A 95 -17.73 -25.26 -4.00
N GLY A 96 -16.93 -24.22 -4.26
CA GLY A 96 -16.78 -23.65 -5.61
C GLY A 96 -18.08 -23.15 -6.24
N GLU A 97 -18.51 -23.73 -7.37
CA GLU A 97 -19.63 -23.23 -8.20
C GLU A 97 -21.03 -23.46 -7.60
N SER A 98 -21.17 -24.35 -6.60
CA SER A 98 -22.45 -24.68 -5.96
C SER A 98 -22.72 -23.86 -4.68
N THR A 99 -22.43 -22.56 -4.70
CA THR A 99 -22.54 -21.68 -3.52
C THR A 99 -23.92 -21.06 -3.37
N THR A 100 -24.43 -21.12 -2.14
CA THR A 100 -25.71 -20.49 -1.75
C THR A 100 -25.59 -18.97 -1.66
N LYS A 101 -26.74 -18.29 -1.64
CA LYS A 101 -26.77 -16.83 -1.47
C LYS A 101 -26.18 -16.39 -0.13
N ASP A 102 -26.43 -17.14 0.94
CA ASP A 102 -25.94 -16.83 2.28
C ASP A 102 -24.42 -17.03 2.38
N GLU A 103 -23.89 -18.10 1.79
CA GLU A 103 -22.44 -18.33 1.66
C GLU A 103 -21.75 -17.20 0.89
N LEU A 104 -22.29 -16.79 -0.26
CA LEU A 104 -21.76 -15.67 -1.04
C LEU A 104 -21.83 -14.34 -0.29
N THR A 105 -22.90 -14.12 0.49
CA THR A 105 -23.06 -12.93 1.33
C THR A 105 -22.05 -12.94 2.47
N ALA A 106 -21.90 -14.06 3.17
CA ALA A 106 -20.95 -14.24 4.26
C ALA A 106 -19.52 -14.05 3.76
N MET A 107 -19.16 -14.67 2.63
CA MET A 107 -17.87 -14.52 1.97
C MET A 107 -17.57 -13.06 1.63
N ALA A 108 -18.55 -12.33 1.09
CA ALA A 108 -18.38 -10.93 0.75
C ALA A 108 -18.19 -10.05 1.99
N GLN A 109 -18.94 -10.29 3.07
CA GLN A 109 -18.77 -9.60 4.34
C GLN A 109 -17.39 -9.89 4.95
N ALA A 110 -16.98 -11.17 5.01
CA ALA A 110 -15.68 -11.57 5.55
C ALA A 110 -14.50 -10.94 4.78
N LYS A 111 -14.59 -10.81 3.45
CA LYS A 111 -13.57 -10.10 2.65
C LYS A 111 -13.43 -8.64 3.04
N LEU A 112 -14.53 -7.92 3.23
CA LEU A 112 -14.50 -6.51 3.62
C LEU A 112 -14.03 -6.34 5.07
N ASP A 113 -14.55 -7.18 5.98
CA ASP A 113 -14.16 -7.19 7.39
C ASP A 113 -12.68 -7.53 7.57
N TYR A 114 -12.13 -8.42 6.73
CA TYR A 114 -10.70 -8.73 6.72
C TYR A 114 -9.88 -7.49 6.38
N VAL A 115 -10.21 -6.78 5.29
CA VAL A 115 -9.44 -5.59 4.88
C VAL A 115 -9.53 -4.49 5.94
N ASP A 116 -10.71 -4.22 6.48
CA ASP A 116 -10.89 -3.23 7.56
C ASP A 116 -10.06 -3.60 8.81
N GLN A 117 -10.15 -4.84 9.28
CA GLN A 117 -9.42 -5.29 10.47
C GLN A 117 -7.91 -5.34 10.23
N VAL A 118 -7.44 -5.74 9.05
CA VAL A 118 -6.01 -5.72 8.70
C VAL A 118 -5.45 -4.30 8.75
N LEU A 119 -6.17 -3.29 8.22
CA LEU A 119 -5.72 -1.90 8.31
C LEU A 119 -5.68 -1.40 9.76
N LYS A 120 -6.64 -1.80 10.60
CA LYS A 120 -6.63 -1.51 12.05
C LYS A 120 -5.48 -2.20 12.77
N LEU A 121 -5.11 -3.42 12.36
CA LEU A 121 -3.92 -4.10 12.85
C LEU A 121 -2.65 -3.37 12.44
N CYS A 122 -2.55 -2.91 11.19
CA CYS A 122 -1.43 -2.08 10.74
C CYS A 122 -1.27 -0.83 11.64
N ASP A 123 -2.36 -0.11 11.90
CA ASP A 123 -2.34 1.06 12.78
C ASP A 123 -1.92 0.69 14.22
N LYS A 124 -2.53 -0.37 14.80
CA LYS A 124 -2.18 -0.91 16.13
C LYS A 124 -0.69 -1.25 16.27
N TYR A 125 -0.07 -1.78 15.22
CA TYR A 125 1.34 -2.17 15.22
C TYR A 125 2.29 -1.05 14.76
N GLY A 126 1.77 0.17 14.56
CA GLY A 126 2.56 1.35 14.25
C GLY A 126 3.06 1.40 12.80
N CYS A 127 2.38 0.73 11.87
CA CYS A 127 2.70 0.84 10.46
C CYS A 127 2.58 2.30 9.97
N LYS A 128 3.44 2.70 9.05
CA LYS A 128 3.35 3.98 8.35
C LYS A 128 3.21 3.78 6.86
N ILE A 129 2.31 4.55 6.25
CA ILE A 129 2.00 4.46 4.83
C ILE A 129 2.70 5.57 4.06
N PHE A 130 3.33 5.19 2.96
CA PHE A 130 3.98 6.06 2.00
C PHE A 130 3.33 5.85 0.64
N ALA A 131 3.12 6.91 -0.14
CA ALA A 131 2.64 6.75 -1.50
C ALA A 131 2.99 7.91 -2.41
N SER A 132 3.34 7.55 -3.64
CA SER A 132 3.49 8.46 -4.76
C SER A 132 2.38 8.19 -5.78
N ILE A 133 1.51 9.16 -5.97
CA ILE A 133 0.36 9.06 -6.88
C ILE A 133 0.68 9.83 -8.16
N LEU A 134 0.64 9.19 -9.32
CA LEU A 134 0.92 9.84 -10.59
C LEU A 134 -0.34 10.44 -11.20
N LEU A 135 -0.31 11.73 -11.53
CA LEU A 135 -1.48 12.44 -12.10
C LEU A 135 -1.86 11.95 -13.50
N ARG A 136 -0.86 11.51 -14.28
CA ARG A 136 -1.03 10.86 -15.58
C ARG A 136 -0.28 9.54 -15.57
N LYS A 137 -0.79 8.56 -16.33
CA LYS A 137 -0.10 7.31 -16.56
C LYS A 137 1.20 7.54 -17.31
N LEU A 138 2.19 6.72 -17.01
CA LEU A 138 3.46 6.74 -17.71
C LEU A 138 3.33 6.05 -19.06
N GLU A 139 3.94 6.65 -20.08
CA GLU A 139 4.13 5.98 -21.36
C GLU A 139 5.30 4.97 -21.27
N ASN A 140 5.32 3.94 -22.13
CA ASN A 140 6.36 2.88 -22.09
C ASN A 140 7.80 3.41 -22.22
N ASN A 141 8.00 4.53 -22.90
CA ASN A 141 9.29 5.22 -23.01
C ASN A 141 9.73 5.86 -21.69
N GLU A 142 8.80 6.26 -20.83
CA GLU A 142 9.07 6.83 -19.49
C GLU A 142 9.34 5.74 -18.45
N LEU A 143 8.96 4.49 -18.73
CA LEU A 143 9.28 3.32 -17.90
C LEU A 143 10.70 2.81 -18.15
N ASN A 144 11.22 2.96 -19.37
CA ASN A 144 12.54 2.46 -19.80
C ASN A 144 13.61 3.57 -19.81
N VAL A 145 13.65 4.39 -18.77
CA VAL A 145 14.65 5.44 -18.59
C VAL A 145 15.86 4.93 -17.80
N SER A 146 17.03 5.54 -17.99
CA SER A 146 18.26 5.17 -17.27
C SER A 146 18.32 5.69 -15.83
N TYR A 147 17.41 6.59 -15.44
CA TYR A 147 17.37 7.23 -14.13
C TYR A 147 16.18 6.73 -13.30
N LEU A 148 16.31 6.79 -11.99
CA LEU A 148 15.22 6.45 -11.07
C LEU A 148 14.05 7.44 -11.22
N ARG A 149 12.82 6.92 -11.36
CA ARG A 149 11.62 7.74 -11.54
C ARG A 149 11.34 8.63 -10.32
N LYS A 150 10.72 9.79 -10.54
CA LYS A 150 10.46 10.81 -9.49
C LYS A 150 9.56 10.32 -8.35
N ASP A 151 8.64 9.40 -8.64
CA ASP A 151 7.76 8.77 -7.66
C ASP A 151 8.52 7.83 -6.71
N TYR A 152 9.48 7.06 -7.21
CA TYR A 152 10.40 6.28 -6.37
C TYR A 152 11.29 7.20 -5.53
N ILE A 153 11.86 8.25 -6.14
CA ILE A 153 12.70 9.23 -5.43
C ILE A 153 11.91 9.88 -4.29
N TYR A 154 10.66 10.29 -4.54
CA TYR A 154 9.79 10.86 -3.52
C TYR A 154 9.54 9.87 -2.39
N LEU A 155 9.16 8.62 -2.70
CA LEU A 155 8.86 7.62 -1.70
C LEU A 155 10.08 7.35 -0.80
N PHE A 156 11.28 7.20 -1.38
CA PHE A 156 12.53 7.02 -0.62
C PHE A 156 12.93 8.25 0.18
N GLU A 157 12.69 9.45 -0.34
CA GLU A 157 12.88 10.70 0.43
C GLU A 157 11.99 10.72 1.67
N ARG A 158 10.71 10.37 1.54
CA ARG A 158 9.78 10.35 2.67
C ARG A 158 10.11 9.27 3.66
N PHE A 159 10.54 8.09 3.20
CA PHE A 159 10.99 7.04 4.08
C PHE A 159 12.26 7.43 4.84
N PHE A 160 13.23 8.04 4.16
CA PHE A 160 14.43 8.58 4.81
C PHE A 160 14.08 9.60 5.91
N TYR A 161 13.20 10.57 5.62
CA TYR A 161 12.76 11.54 6.63
C TYR A 161 12.03 10.89 7.81
N PHE A 162 11.29 9.82 7.58
CA PHE A 162 10.68 9.06 8.65
C PHE A 162 11.75 8.41 9.55
N LEU A 163 12.77 7.77 8.97
CA LEU A 163 13.86 7.15 9.72
C LEU A 163 14.67 8.18 10.52
N GLU A 164 14.95 9.36 9.95
CA GLU A 164 15.62 10.45 10.67
C GLU A 164 14.87 10.82 11.95
N ASP A 165 13.54 10.93 11.87
CA ASP A 165 12.68 11.35 12.98
C ASP A 165 12.48 10.21 14.02
N CYS A 166 12.73 8.95 13.65
CA CYS A 166 12.63 7.79 14.54
C CYS A 166 13.91 7.48 15.35
N GLN A 167 14.84 8.44 15.44
CA GLN A 167 16.19 8.34 16.04
C GLN A 167 17.21 7.59 15.15
N HIS A 168 18.40 8.15 15.00
CA HIS A 168 19.42 7.83 13.98
C HIS A 168 20.07 6.43 14.05
N GLU A 169 19.54 5.51 14.86
CA GLU A 169 20.02 4.12 14.94
C GLU A 169 19.19 3.14 14.10
N GLN A 170 18.20 3.65 13.36
CA GLN A 170 17.28 2.84 12.59
C GLN A 170 17.63 2.82 11.10
N GLN A 171 17.96 1.63 10.61
CA GLN A 171 18.16 1.41 9.18
C GLN A 171 16.85 1.02 8.49
N GLY A 172 16.66 1.50 7.28
CA GLY A 172 15.55 1.16 6.40
C GLY A 172 15.95 0.09 5.40
N ILE A 173 15.12 -0.94 5.26
CA ILE A 173 15.26 -2.00 4.26
C ILE A 173 14.09 -1.90 3.28
N ILE A 174 14.38 -1.90 1.98
CA ILE A 174 13.37 -1.87 0.93
C ILE A 174 13.05 -3.30 0.50
N VAL A 175 11.76 -3.62 0.45
CA VAL A 175 11.25 -4.93 0.00
C VAL A 175 10.22 -4.72 -1.11
N PHE A 176 10.50 -5.22 -2.30
CA PHE A 176 9.60 -5.17 -3.45
C PHE A 176 8.86 -6.48 -3.66
N ASP A 177 7.63 -6.41 -4.19
CA ASP A 177 7.07 -7.55 -4.92
C ASP A 177 7.95 -7.90 -6.12
N GLU A 178 8.12 -9.18 -6.39
CA GLU A 178 8.85 -9.64 -7.55
C GLU A 178 8.09 -9.28 -8.83
N LEU A 179 8.66 -8.34 -9.58
CA LEU A 179 8.28 -8.06 -10.96
C LEU A 179 8.92 -9.08 -11.90
N ASP A 180 8.57 -9.02 -13.19
CA ASP A 180 9.35 -9.77 -14.18
C ASP A 180 10.85 -9.42 -14.07
N LYS A 181 11.72 -10.41 -14.30
CA LYS A 181 13.17 -10.29 -14.08
C LYS A 181 13.76 -9.04 -14.73
N THR A 182 13.32 -8.69 -15.93
CA THR A 182 13.82 -7.53 -16.67
C THR A 182 13.50 -6.22 -15.94
N ARG A 183 12.27 -6.07 -15.43
CA ARG A 183 11.87 -4.91 -14.61
C ARG A 183 12.65 -4.86 -13.30
N SER A 184 12.84 -6.00 -12.63
CA SER A 184 13.62 -6.09 -11.39
C SER A 184 15.09 -5.65 -11.61
N TYR A 185 15.74 -6.09 -12.70
CA TYR A 185 17.08 -5.61 -13.06
C TYR A 185 17.11 -4.11 -13.38
N THR A 186 16.07 -3.61 -14.05
CA THR A 186 15.99 -2.19 -14.42
C THR A 186 15.90 -1.31 -13.18
N ILE A 187 15.02 -1.65 -12.23
CA ILE A 187 14.87 -0.87 -10.99
C ILE A 187 16.13 -0.95 -10.13
N ILE A 188 16.80 -2.10 -10.04
CA ILE A 188 18.08 -2.24 -9.33
C ILE A 188 19.13 -1.29 -9.92
N ASN A 189 19.32 -1.27 -11.24
CA ASN A 189 20.30 -0.41 -11.89
C ASN A 189 19.99 1.08 -11.71
N GLN A 190 18.70 1.45 -11.76
CA GLN A 190 18.25 2.82 -11.52
C GLN A 190 18.50 3.25 -10.07
N MET A 191 18.20 2.38 -9.10
CA MET A 191 18.46 2.61 -7.69
C MET A 191 19.96 2.74 -7.42
N ASP A 192 20.77 1.82 -7.93
CA ASP A 192 22.23 1.85 -7.82
C ASP A 192 22.82 3.18 -8.31
N THR A 193 22.41 3.59 -9.52
CA THR A 193 22.82 4.86 -10.12
C THR A 193 22.41 6.04 -9.24
N TYR A 194 21.17 6.07 -8.77
CA TYR A 194 20.65 7.16 -7.95
C TYR A 194 21.37 7.26 -6.60
N PHE A 195 21.48 6.16 -5.85
CA PHE A 195 22.06 6.14 -4.51
C PHE A 195 23.59 6.34 -4.52
N LYS A 196 24.30 5.99 -5.60
CA LYS A 196 25.75 6.18 -5.71
C LYS A 196 26.19 7.47 -6.37
N ARG A 197 25.38 8.04 -7.28
CA ARG A 197 25.82 9.15 -8.15
C ARG A 197 25.13 10.47 -7.90
N THR A 198 24.14 10.53 -7.01
CA THR A 198 23.46 11.78 -6.67
C THR A 198 23.73 12.16 -5.23
N GLU A 199 23.94 13.44 -4.94
CA GLU A 199 24.18 13.93 -3.57
C GLU A 199 23.05 13.53 -2.62
N LYS A 200 21.79 13.69 -3.05
CA LYS A 200 20.61 13.29 -2.27
C LYS A 200 20.52 11.78 -2.07
N GLY A 201 20.86 10.99 -3.09
CA GLY A 201 20.89 9.54 -2.99
C GLY A 201 21.95 9.06 -2.00
N ILE A 202 23.17 9.61 -2.08
CA ILE A 202 24.27 9.31 -1.16
C ILE A 202 23.91 9.69 0.28
N LEU A 203 23.27 10.84 0.49
CA LEU A 203 22.79 11.21 1.82
C LEU A 203 21.75 10.21 2.33
N ARG A 204 20.80 9.79 1.49
CA ARG A 204 19.74 8.87 1.88
C ARG A 204 20.23 7.46 2.17
N SER A 205 21.31 7.03 1.52
CA SER A 205 21.91 5.70 1.77
C SER A 205 22.58 5.57 3.14
N THR A 206 22.72 6.68 3.89
CA THR A 206 23.16 6.64 5.29
C THR A 206 22.16 5.94 6.22
N LEU A 207 20.86 5.97 5.88
CA LEU A 207 19.80 5.31 6.65
C LEU A 207 19.05 4.25 5.84
N VAL A 208 18.95 4.38 4.51
CA VAL A 208 18.20 3.45 3.65
C VAL A 208 19.17 2.53 2.92
N LEU A 209 19.06 1.22 3.12
CA LEU A 209 19.82 0.24 2.36
C LEU A 209 19.44 0.30 0.87
N PRO A 210 20.38 0.67 -0.03
CA PRO A 210 20.06 0.87 -1.45
C PRO A 210 19.77 -0.42 -2.23
N GLU A 211 20.20 -1.56 -1.72
CA GLU A 211 19.99 -2.87 -2.34
C GLU A 211 18.66 -3.45 -1.84
N PRO A 212 17.62 -3.53 -2.69
CA PRO A 212 16.33 -4.02 -2.27
C PRO A 212 16.27 -5.54 -2.24
N PHE A 213 15.41 -6.08 -1.38
CA PHE A 213 14.99 -7.47 -1.44
C PHE A 213 13.77 -7.61 -2.34
N PHE A 214 13.75 -8.66 -3.17
CA PHE A 214 12.58 -9.04 -3.95
C PHE A 214 11.95 -10.28 -3.33
N VAL A 215 10.64 -10.27 -3.17
CA VAL A 215 9.88 -11.38 -2.61
C VAL A 215 8.64 -11.63 -3.45
N HIS A 216 8.18 -12.87 -3.49
CA HIS A 216 6.89 -13.15 -4.13
C HIS A 216 5.73 -12.71 -3.24
N SER A 217 4.80 -11.93 -3.79
CA SER A 217 3.61 -11.42 -3.10
C SER A 217 2.75 -12.52 -2.51
N ASP A 218 2.64 -13.67 -3.17
CA ASP A 218 1.89 -14.80 -2.64
C ASP A 218 2.49 -15.29 -1.32
N LEU A 219 3.82 -15.22 -1.11
CA LEU A 219 4.49 -15.72 0.07
C LEU A 219 4.65 -14.70 1.20
N THR A 220 4.46 -13.41 0.94
CA THR A 220 4.86 -12.35 1.88
C THR A 220 3.72 -11.42 2.27
N THR A 221 3.24 -11.56 3.51
CA THR A 221 2.16 -10.71 4.08
C THR A 221 2.46 -9.21 3.94
N GLY A 222 3.71 -8.77 4.11
CA GLY A 222 4.07 -7.36 4.00
C GLY A 222 3.78 -6.76 2.62
N VAL A 223 4.06 -7.49 1.54
CA VAL A 223 3.74 -7.06 0.17
C VAL A 223 2.23 -7.09 -0.07
N GLN A 224 1.52 -8.09 0.47
CA GLN A 224 0.07 -8.13 0.43
C GLN A 224 -0.57 -6.88 1.09
N LEU A 225 0.02 -6.36 2.18
CA LEU A 225 -0.42 -5.10 2.79
C LEU A 225 -0.19 -3.90 1.86
N ALA A 226 0.94 -3.88 1.15
CA ALA A 226 1.24 -2.84 0.16
C ALA A 226 0.25 -2.86 -1.01
N ASP A 227 -0.13 -4.04 -1.55
CA ASP A 227 -1.17 -4.20 -2.59
C ASP A 227 -2.51 -3.60 -2.13
N LEU A 228 -2.95 -3.93 -0.90
CA LEU A 228 -4.18 -3.38 -0.31
C LEU A 228 -4.14 -1.86 -0.25
N VAL A 229 -3.05 -1.30 0.28
CA VAL A 229 -2.89 0.15 0.42
C VAL A 229 -2.82 0.83 -0.96
N ALA A 230 -2.03 0.31 -1.89
CA ALA A 230 -1.91 0.85 -3.25
C ALA A 230 -3.27 0.91 -3.95
N TYR A 231 -4.05 -0.18 -3.85
CA TYR A 231 -5.39 -0.26 -4.44
C TYR A 231 -6.36 0.75 -3.80
N ILE A 232 -6.39 0.83 -2.47
CA ILE A 232 -7.26 1.76 -1.73
C ILE A 232 -6.92 3.21 -2.10
N ILE A 233 -5.64 3.56 -2.20
CA ILE A 233 -5.21 4.90 -2.59
C ILE A 233 -5.63 5.20 -4.03
N SER A 234 -5.37 4.29 -4.97
CA SER A 234 -5.72 4.48 -6.38
C SER A 234 -7.23 4.72 -6.55
N TRP A 235 -8.06 3.87 -5.94
CA TRP A 235 -9.51 3.90 -6.18
C TRP A 235 -10.31 4.78 -5.22
N GLY A 236 -9.86 4.98 -3.99
CA GLY A 236 -10.62 5.62 -2.92
C GLY A 236 -10.12 7.02 -2.52
N LEU A 237 -8.80 7.26 -2.53
CA LEU A 237 -8.24 8.54 -2.06
C LEU A 237 -8.21 9.61 -3.15
N ARG A 238 -8.68 10.83 -2.86
CA ARG A 238 -8.53 11.98 -3.77
C ARG A 238 -7.86 13.14 -3.05
N LEU A 239 -6.70 13.54 -3.56
CA LEU A 239 -5.99 14.75 -3.17
C LEU A 239 -6.39 15.91 -4.09
N LYS A 240 -6.03 17.13 -3.71
CA LYS A 240 -6.20 18.32 -4.55
C LYS A 240 -5.60 18.04 -5.94
N ARG A 241 -6.35 18.35 -7.00
CA ARG A 241 -6.02 18.16 -8.43
C ARG A 241 -6.24 16.74 -8.98
N MET A 242 -6.66 15.78 -8.17
CA MET A 242 -7.15 14.50 -8.67
C MET A 242 -8.61 14.64 -9.14
N THR A 243 -8.84 14.59 -10.44
CA THR A 243 -10.14 14.80 -11.09
C THR A 243 -10.90 13.51 -11.46
N LYS A 244 -10.25 12.35 -11.48
CA LYS A 244 -10.91 11.08 -11.81
C LYS A 244 -11.85 10.67 -10.68
N GLU A 245 -12.97 10.02 -11.02
CA GLU A 245 -13.95 9.57 -10.03
C GLU A 245 -13.35 8.60 -9.02
N ARG A 246 -13.75 8.73 -7.75
CA ARG A 246 -13.39 7.81 -6.67
C ARG A 246 -14.55 6.87 -6.35
N ARG A 247 -14.21 5.68 -5.83
CA ARG A 247 -15.19 4.71 -5.34
C ARG A 247 -15.60 5.06 -3.92
N ALA A 248 -16.82 5.57 -3.73
CA ALA A 248 -17.31 6.05 -2.45
C ALA A 248 -17.40 4.95 -1.37
N GLU A 249 -17.61 3.69 -1.79
CA GLU A 249 -17.62 2.56 -0.87
C GLU A 249 -16.25 2.27 -0.21
N LEU A 250 -15.15 2.89 -0.68
CA LEU A 250 -13.81 2.78 -0.11
C LEU A 250 -13.47 3.88 0.90
N ASP A 251 -14.40 4.78 1.23
CA ASP A 251 -14.11 5.99 2.01
C ASP A 251 -13.58 5.70 3.42
N THR A 252 -14.20 4.75 4.12
CA THR A 252 -13.75 4.34 5.45
C THR A 252 -12.33 3.80 5.41
N LEU A 253 -12.03 2.92 4.44
CA LEU A 253 -10.69 2.34 4.27
C LEU A 253 -9.66 3.41 3.89
N SER A 254 -10.04 4.34 3.01
CA SER A 254 -9.18 5.46 2.58
C SER A 254 -8.84 6.40 3.73
N LYS A 255 -9.79 6.63 4.65
CA LYS A 255 -9.55 7.42 5.87
C LYS A 255 -8.54 6.72 6.79
N LEU A 256 -8.69 5.41 7.02
CA LEU A 256 -7.72 4.63 7.81
C LEU A 256 -6.32 4.69 7.19
N VAL A 257 -6.22 4.49 5.88
CA VAL A 257 -4.95 4.61 5.15
C VAL A 257 -4.33 6.00 5.30
N LYS A 258 -5.13 7.06 5.18
CA LYS A 258 -4.64 8.45 5.33
C LYS A 258 -4.20 8.75 6.76
N GLN A 259 -4.86 8.20 7.77
CA GLN A 259 -4.48 8.37 9.19
C GLN A 259 -3.10 7.77 9.50
N MET A 260 -2.74 6.68 8.83
CA MET A 260 -1.41 6.06 8.93
C MET A 260 -0.32 6.78 8.10
N SER A 261 -0.64 7.89 7.42
CA SER A 261 0.38 8.69 6.75
C SER A 261 1.34 9.34 7.76
N TYR A 262 2.59 9.49 7.35
CA TYR A 262 3.60 10.21 8.08
C TYR A 262 3.64 11.66 7.61
N ILE A 263 3.70 12.60 8.55
CA ILE A 263 3.74 14.03 8.27
C ILE A 263 4.86 14.63 9.11
N THR A 264 5.72 15.43 8.48
CA THR A 264 6.83 16.11 9.15
C THR A 264 7.12 17.47 8.53
N GLU A 265 7.77 18.36 9.27
CA GLU A 265 8.25 19.65 8.79
C GLU A 265 9.72 19.56 8.41
N ARG A 266 10.08 20.14 7.26
CA ARG A 266 11.46 20.19 6.76
C ARG A 266 11.77 21.58 6.26
N VAL A 267 13.03 22.00 6.39
CA VAL A 267 13.50 23.28 5.85
C VAL A 267 14.01 23.07 4.44
N PHE A 268 13.36 23.71 3.47
CA PHE A 268 13.82 23.77 2.08
C PHE A 268 14.10 25.21 1.70
N ASN A 269 15.32 25.50 1.24
CA ASN A 269 15.75 26.85 0.84
C ASN A 269 15.51 27.91 1.94
N GLY A 270 15.67 27.54 3.21
CA GLY A 270 15.45 28.43 4.35
C GLY A 270 14.00 28.54 4.82
N GLU A 271 13.04 27.94 4.12
CA GLU A 271 11.62 27.95 4.49
C GLU A 271 11.18 26.62 5.09
N LYS A 272 10.43 26.65 6.20
CA LYS A 272 9.77 25.47 6.73
C LYS A 272 8.61 25.08 5.83
N GLN A 273 8.58 23.81 5.41
CA GLN A 273 7.50 23.24 4.63
C GLN A 273 7.01 21.97 5.30
N ARG A 274 5.69 21.87 5.46
CA ARG A 274 5.04 20.65 5.90
C ARG A 274 5.05 19.63 4.76
N THR A 275 5.45 18.41 5.05
CA THR A 275 5.56 17.34 4.07
C THR A 275 4.84 16.10 4.53
N SER A 276 4.09 15.49 3.61
CA SER A 276 3.34 14.25 3.80
C SER A 276 4.12 13.09 3.20
N SER A 277 3.91 11.86 3.68
CA SER A 277 4.40 10.64 3.04
C SER A 277 3.57 10.18 1.86
N ILE A 278 2.35 10.71 1.72
CA ILE A 278 1.44 10.49 0.60
C ILE A 278 1.31 11.80 -0.19
N ALA A 279 1.65 11.79 -1.48
CA ALA A 279 1.41 12.93 -2.35
C ALA A 279 1.16 12.58 -3.81
N LEU A 280 0.58 13.56 -4.50
CA LEU A 280 0.46 13.60 -5.95
C LEU A 280 1.78 14.09 -6.57
N ILE A 281 2.34 13.31 -7.48
CA ILE A 281 3.59 13.57 -8.17
C ILE A 281 3.30 13.97 -9.62
N GLU A 282 3.78 15.14 -10.01
CA GLU A 282 3.77 15.58 -11.40
C GLU A 282 5.02 15.12 -12.14
N ASN A 283 4.86 14.21 -13.08
CA ASN A 283 5.88 13.95 -14.09
C ASN A 283 5.87 15.06 -15.16
N LYS A 284 6.41 16.23 -14.81
CA LYS A 284 6.82 17.20 -15.84
C LYS A 284 8.06 16.67 -16.56
N LYS A 285 8.01 16.63 -17.90
CA LYS A 285 9.18 16.47 -18.78
C LYS A 285 10.17 17.60 -18.46
N GLY A 286 11.36 17.27 -17.96
CA GLY A 286 12.43 18.23 -17.73
C GLY A 286 13.22 18.00 -16.43
N ASN A 287 14.52 17.80 -16.63
CA ASN A 287 15.70 17.91 -15.75
C ASN A 287 15.58 17.70 -14.24
N ALA A 288 16.56 16.97 -13.72
CA ALA A 288 16.72 16.47 -12.35
C ALA A 288 16.93 17.53 -11.25
N SER A 289 16.30 18.70 -11.35
CA SER A 289 16.54 19.81 -10.40
C SER A 289 15.29 20.65 -10.15
N PHE A 290 14.27 20.10 -9.47
CA PHE A 290 13.27 20.93 -8.79
C PHE A 290 12.77 20.27 -7.49
N PRO A 291 12.52 21.04 -6.42
CA PRO A 291 11.88 20.53 -5.22
C PRO A 291 10.43 20.15 -5.55
N ILE A 292 10.03 18.95 -5.11
CA ILE A 292 8.67 18.43 -5.28
C ILE A 292 7.76 19.26 -4.36
N LYS A 293 7.00 20.21 -4.92
CA LYS A 293 5.89 20.84 -4.18
C LYS A 293 4.77 19.80 -4.01
N ALA A 294 4.70 19.17 -2.84
CA ALA A 294 3.53 18.40 -2.44
C ALA A 294 2.33 19.36 -2.31
N SER A 295 1.17 19.00 -2.85
CA SER A 295 -0.06 19.73 -2.55
C SER A 295 -0.51 19.43 -1.12
N GLU A 296 -0.64 20.48 -0.31
CA GLU A 296 -1.10 20.40 1.08
C GLU A 296 -2.52 19.81 1.18
N PRO A 297 -2.81 18.98 2.21
CA PRO A 297 -4.17 18.76 2.67
C PRO A 297 -4.56 19.92 3.61
N GLU A 298 -5.56 20.71 3.22
CA GLU A 298 -6.22 21.65 4.12
C GLU A 298 -6.88 20.87 5.27
N THR A 299 -6.72 21.42 6.46
CA THR A 299 -7.43 21.07 7.68
C THR A 299 -8.92 21.32 7.49
N ASP A 300 -9.76 20.31 7.74
CA ASP A 300 -11.20 20.54 7.93
C ASP A 300 -11.39 21.56 9.06
N PRO A 301 -12.22 22.60 8.90
CA PRO A 301 -12.56 23.49 9.99
C PRO A 301 -13.37 22.70 11.00
N ILE A 302 -12.89 22.67 12.24
CA ILE A 302 -13.69 22.24 13.39
C ILE A 302 -14.83 23.25 13.53
N GLN A 303 -16.05 22.81 13.26
CA GLN A 303 -17.29 23.36 13.83
C GLN A 303 -17.99 22.23 14.59
#